data_AF-A0A3D0HM06-F1
#
_entry.id   AF-A0A3D0HM06-F1
#
_cell.length_a   1.000
_cell.length_b   1.000
_cell.length_c   1.000
_cell.angle_alpha   90.00
_cell.angle_beta   90.00
_cell.angle_gamma   90.00
#
_symmetry.space_group_name_H-M   'P 1'
#
loop_
_entity.id
_entity.type
_entity.pdbx_description
1 polymer ?
#
loop_
_entity_poly.entity_id
_entity_poly.type
_entity_poly.pdbx_seq_one_letter_code
_entity_poly.pdbx_strand_id
1 'polypeptide(L)'
;MKCNIIEDLLPEYADGMCQPETAEEIERHLRECRSCLGKFERMQKDTVETELQNLEVMEDIEPFQKISKVLKKNRMKKIAAVLVLVVVCAVFGTLTVGQIFPELPCPSYDSLMYGYEAKKVAGQFADGEIEKVLGGMNVQMTSQQYVDQKALFEDVTAQLTQLQQKIFAGKKTLVTVDEVCYEGAENTSEPEAYEKNGYDVRVTITCGEEEILLELLFYNRSSYVIRNIEGDGEAVAEMQAYLDFYYNASRSDNLGKYLTNERISEQNKDNLSEDQTEKKAVMFFVEDCKKSPVKDTAAETSAYQEKIGKSLYDVLSRCRENSFCLTDGKYNSEKKAYDSELYWKVLDENGKKCILIQKFLYGPMGYQALDEKEIQAETGFDAELQKEITNIF
;
A
#
# COMPACT_ATOMS: atom_id res chain seq x y z
N MET A 1 -88.48 1.96 41.11
CA MET A 1 -88.33 3.41 40.79
C MET A 1 -89.53 4.01 40.06
N LYS A 2 -89.70 5.35 40.07
CA LYS A 2 -90.70 6.07 39.26
C LYS A 2 -90.18 6.29 37.83
N CYS A 3 -91.06 6.26 36.83
CA CYS A 3 -90.68 6.35 35.41
C CYS A 3 -89.87 7.61 35.07
N ASN A 4 -90.17 8.76 35.68
CA ASN A 4 -89.42 10.00 35.45
C ASN A 4 -87.94 9.88 35.87
N ILE A 5 -87.67 9.20 36.99
CA ILE A 5 -86.30 8.97 37.45
C ILE A 5 -85.58 7.98 36.51
N ILE A 6 -86.29 6.97 36.03
CA ILE A 6 -85.73 6.01 35.06
C ILE A 6 -85.40 6.72 33.75
N GLU A 7 -86.27 7.58 33.25
CA GLU A 7 -86.05 8.33 32.01
C GLU A 7 -84.83 9.26 32.08
N ASP A 8 -84.60 9.89 33.24
CA ASP A 8 -83.41 10.73 33.46
C ASP A 8 -82.11 9.90 33.50
N LEU A 9 -82.17 8.68 34.04
CA LEU A 9 -81.01 7.77 34.18
C LEU A 9 -80.79 6.85 32.98
N LEU A 10 -81.77 6.72 32.09
CA LEU A 10 -81.72 5.82 30.93
C LEU A 10 -80.53 6.08 30.00
N PRO A 11 -80.13 7.34 29.70
CA PRO A 11 -78.93 7.62 28.90
C PRO A 11 -77.66 7.10 29.56
N GLU A 12 -77.47 7.38 30.86
CA GLU A 12 -76.29 6.93 31.61
C GLU A 12 -76.23 5.40 31.72
N TYR A 13 -77.40 4.75 31.81
CA TYR A 13 -77.52 3.31 31.79
C TYR A 13 -77.18 2.71 30.41
N ALA A 14 -77.63 3.34 29.32
CA ALA A 14 -77.29 2.94 27.96
C ALA A 14 -75.78 3.04 27.68
N ASP A 15 -75.12 4.04 28.27
CA ASP A 15 -73.67 4.26 28.16
C ASP A 15 -72.85 3.41 29.15
N GLY A 16 -73.49 2.57 29.97
CA GLY A 16 -72.82 1.68 30.93
C GLY A 16 -72.16 2.39 32.13
N MET A 17 -72.58 3.64 32.41
CA MET A 17 -71.99 4.51 33.43
C MET A 17 -72.68 4.41 34.80
N CYS A 18 -73.76 3.63 34.92
CA CYS A 18 -74.44 3.42 36.18
C CYS A 18 -73.66 2.48 37.11
N GLN A 19 -73.71 2.76 38.41
CA GLN A 19 -73.26 1.81 39.43
C GLN A 19 -74.14 0.54 39.42
N PRO A 20 -73.62 -0.64 39.82
CA PRO A 20 -74.32 -1.92 39.72
C PRO A 20 -75.70 -1.94 40.40
N GLU A 21 -75.80 -1.31 41.57
CA GLU A 21 -77.04 -1.22 42.35
C GLU A 21 -78.12 -0.41 41.61
N THR A 22 -77.71 0.68 40.94
CA THR A 22 -78.60 1.52 40.13
C THR A 22 -79.02 0.81 38.84
N ALA A 23 -78.09 0.09 38.20
CA ALA A 23 -78.36 -0.70 37.00
C ALA A 23 -79.39 -1.81 37.28
N GLU A 24 -79.28 -2.53 38.40
CA GLU A 24 -80.23 -3.58 38.78
C GLU A 24 -81.66 -3.05 39.02
N GLU A 25 -81.78 -1.87 39.64
CA GLU A 25 -83.08 -1.20 39.83
C GLU A 25 -83.70 -0.74 38.51
N ILE A 26 -82.87 -0.27 37.56
CA ILE A 26 -83.31 0.10 36.20
C ILE A 26 -83.76 -1.14 35.43
N GLU A 27 -82.99 -2.23 35.43
CA GLU A 27 -83.36 -3.49 34.79
C GLU A 27 -84.69 -4.04 35.28
N ARG A 28 -84.91 -4.04 36.60
CA ARG A 28 -86.16 -4.50 37.19
C ARG A 28 -87.33 -3.64 36.71
N HIS A 29 -87.16 -2.32 36.62
CA HIS A 29 -88.20 -1.44 36.10
C HIS A 29 -88.47 -1.65 34.61
N LEU A 30 -87.46 -1.88 33.78
CA LEU A 30 -87.61 -2.11 32.34
C LEU A 30 -88.36 -3.42 32.04
N ARG A 31 -88.26 -4.44 32.90
CA ARG A 31 -89.06 -5.68 32.78
C ARG A 31 -90.55 -5.44 33.00
N GLU A 32 -90.91 -4.47 33.83
CA GLU A 32 -92.29 -4.20 34.25
C GLU A 32 -92.94 -3.03 33.49
N CYS A 33 -92.15 -2.10 32.94
CA CYS A 33 -92.63 -0.89 32.29
C CYS A 33 -92.30 -0.86 30.78
N ARG A 34 -93.30 -1.21 29.95
CA ARG A 34 -93.18 -1.15 28.48
C ARG A 34 -92.88 0.24 27.92
N SER A 35 -93.30 1.30 28.61
CA SER A 35 -93.07 2.68 28.16
C SER A 35 -91.58 3.05 28.23
N CYS A 36 -90.92 2.72 29.34
CA CYS A 36 -89.48 2.95 29.52
C CYS A 36 -88.65 1.99 28.66
N LEU A 37 -89.07 0.72 28.52
CA LEU A 37 -88.43 -0.23 27.61
C LEU A 37 -88.41 0.28 26.16
N GLY A 38 -89.55 0.76 25.66
CA GLY A 38 -89.62 1.31 24.30
C GLY A 38 -88.85 2.63 24.11
N LYS A 39 -88.52 3.36 25.19
CA LYS A 39 -87.61 4.52 25.13
C LYS A 39 -86.16 4.06 25.03
N PHE A 40 -85.78 3.07 25.83
CA PHE A 40 -84.45 2.46 25.82
C PHE A 40 -84.12 1.79 24.47
N GLU A 41 -85.06 1.04 23.89
CA GLU A 41 -84.88 0.40 22.57
C GLU A 41 -84.69 1.41 21.43
N ARG A 42 -85.37 2.57 21.51
CA ARG A 42 -85.18 3.67 20.54
C ARG A 42 -83.80 4.29 20.67
N MET A 43 -83.34 4.53 21.89
CA MET A 43 -81.98 5.03 22.15
C MET A 43 -80.92 4.06 21.60
N GLN A 44 -81.08 2.75 21.79
CA GLN A 44 -80.15 1.77 21.21
C GLN A 44 -80.17 1.75 19.68
N LYS A 45 -81.35 1.91 19.04
CA LYS A 45 -81.44 1.97 17.58
C LYS A 45 -80.79 3.23 17.01
N ASP A 46 -81.00 4.38 17.65
CA ASP A 46 -80.40 5.66 17.23
C ASP A 46 -78.87 5.60 17.38
N THR A 47 -78.35 4.97 18.43
CA THR A 47 -76.91 4.73 18.60
C THR A 47 -76.35 3.80 17.52
N VAL A 48 -77.03 2.69 17.21
CA VAL A 48 -76.60 1.73 16.19
C VAL A 48 -76.64 2.33 14.77
N GLU A 49 -77.67 3.11 14.43
CA GLU A 49 -77.74 3.83 13.13
C GLU A 49 -76.66 4.93 13.04
N THR A 50 -76.34 5.60 14.15
CA THR A 50 -75.27 6.60 14.20
C THR A 50 -73.89 5.95 14.12
N GLU A 51 -73.69 4.78 14.73
CA GLU A 51 -72.44 4.01 14.62
C GLU A 51 -72.27 3.39 13.22
N LEU A 52 -73.35 2.91 12.58
CA LEU A 52 -73.34 2.45 11.19
C LEU A 52 -73.04 3.59 10.21
N GLN A 53 -73.61 4.78 10.41
CA GLN A 53 -73.29 5.97 9.61
C GLN A 53 -71.85 6.45 9.85
N ASN A 54 -71.33 6.37 11.07
CA ASN A 54 -69.92 6.69 11.37
C ASN A 54 -68.95 5.63 10.81
N LEU A 55 -69.35 4.35 10.74
CA LEU A 55 -68.59 3.26 10.11
C LEU A 55 -68.57 3.42 8.58
N GLU A 56 -69.69 3.78 7.95
CA GLU A 56 -69.75 4.08 6.51
C GLU A 56 -68.93 5.34 6.16
N VAL A 57 -68.92 6.36 7.03
CA VAL A 57 -68.05 7.55 6.87
C VAL A 57 -66.57 7.24 7.15
N MET A 58 -66.25 6.19 7.92
CA MET A 58 -64.88 5.73 8.14
C MET A 58 -64.33 4.84 7.01
N GLU A 59 -65.19 4.12 6.28
CA GLU A 59 -64.78 3.37 5.08
C GLU A 59 -64.56 4.28 3.87
N ASP A 60 -65.21 5.44 3.79
CA ASP A 60 -65.02 6.41 2.70
C ASP A 60 -63.90 7.45 2.97
N ILE A 61 -62.92 7.10 3.81
CA ILE A 61 -61.69 7.87 4.02
C ILE A 61 -60.53 7.35 3.12
N GLU A 62 -60.79 7.18 1.83
CA GLU A 62 -59.74 7.06 0.81
C GLU A 62 -58.67 8.19 0.83
N PRO A 63 -58.99 9.47 1.15
CA PRO A 63 -57.97 10.52 1.11
C PRO A 63 -56.91 10.38 2.20
N PHE A 64 -57.22 9.86 3.40
CA PHE A 64 -56.22 9.77 4.48
C PHE A 64 -55.29 8.56 4.38
N GLN A 65 -55.67 7.49 3.68
CA GLN A 65 -54.72 6.41 3.38
C GLN A 65 -53.70 6.85 2.32
N LYS A 66 -54.12 7.63 1.32
CA LYS A 66 -53.21 8.25 0.34
C LYS A 66 -52.33 9.32 1.01
N ILE A 67 -52.89 10.19 1.86
CA ILE A 67 -52.14 11.21 2.62
C ILE A 67 -51.18 10.57 3.64
N SER A 68 -51.57 9.52 4.37
CA SER A 68 -50.67 8.84 5.30
C SER A 68 -49.58 8.05 4.58
N LYS A 69 -49.85 7.43 3.41
CA LYS A 69 -48.81 6.84 2.55
C LYS A 69 -47.87 7.89 1.98
N VAL A 70 -48.36 9.06 1.56
CA VAL A 70 -47.54 10.18 1.07
C VAL A 70 -46.72 10.83 2.19
N LEU A 71 -47.30 11.03 3.38
CA LEU A 71 -46.61 11.54 4.57
C LEU A 71 -45.60 10.53 5.13
N LYS A 72 -45.92 9.23 5.16
CA LYS A 72 -44.97 8.16 5.50
C LYS A 72 -43.86 8.08 4.46
N LYS A 73 -44.15 8.20 3.16
CA LYS A 73 -43.13 8.25 2.10
C LYS A 73 -42.24 9.49 2.22
N ASN A 74 -42.79 10.65 2.60
CA ASN A 74 -42.01 11.87 2.85
C ASN A 74 -41.23 11.82 4.17
N ARG A 75 -41.74 11.19 5.23
CA ARG A 75 -41.00 10.91 6.47
C ARG A 75 -39.89 9.89 6.24
N MET A 76 -40.15 8.83 5.47
CA MET A 76 -39.13 7.85 5.08
C MET A 76 -38.06 8.48 4.19
N LYS A 77 -38.40 9.39 3.28
CA LYS A 77 -37.42 10.18 2.52
C LYS A 77 -36.55 11.05 3.43
N LYS A 78 -37.14 11.69 4.44
CA LYS A 78 -36.38 12.49 5.44
C LYS A 78 -35.47 11.62 6.30
N ILE A 79 -35.97 10.48 6.79
CA ILE A 79 -35.18 9.51 7.56
C ILE A 79 -34.05 8.95 6.69
N ALA A 80 -34.33 8.57 5.45
CA ALA A 80 -33.31 8.12 4.50
C ALA A 80 -32.27 9.22 4.23
N ALA A 81 -32.69 10.47 4.06
CA ALA A 81 -31.76 11.59 3.87
C ALA A 81 -30.87 11.83 5.10
N VAL A 82 -31.43 11.73 6.32
CA VAL A 82 -30.65 11.82 7.57
C VAL A 82 -29.69 10.64 7.69
N LEU A 83 -30.13 9.42 7.37
CA LEU A 83 -29.27 8.23 7.38
C LEU A 83 -28.12 8.36 6.37
N VAL A 84 -28.41 8.82 5.14
CA VAL A 84 -27.38 9.11 4.14
C VAL A 84 -26.41 10.17 4.66
N LEU A 85 -26.90 11.25 5.26
CA LEU A 85 -26.05 12.28 5.84
C LEU A 85 -25.14 11.73 6.95
N VAL A 86 -25.67 10.90 7.85
CA VAL A 86 -24.89 10.26 8.92
C VAL A 86 -23.81 9.37 8.34
N VAL A 87 -24.12 8.56 7.31
CA VAL A 87 -23.14 7.72 6.62
C VAL A 87 -22.07 8.57 5.96
N VAL A 88 -22.45 9.64 5.27
CA VAL A 88 -21.50 10.59 4.66
C VAL A 88 -20.61 11.19 5.74
N CYS A 89 -21.15 11.75 6.83
CA CYS A 89 -20.36 12.31 7.92
C CYS A 89 -19.43 11.28 8.57
N ALA A 90 -19.86 10.01 8.70
CA ALA A 90 -19.01 8.94 9.23
C ALA A 90 -17.85 8.62 8.28
N VAL A 91 -18.10 8.52 6.98
CA VAL A 91 -17.05 8.29 5.96
C VAL A 91 -16.07 9.46 5.93
N PHE A 92 -16.54 10.70 5.77
CA PHE A 92 -15.66 11.86 5.76
C PHE A 92 -14.91 12.03 7.09
N GLY A 93 -15.58 11.78 8.23
CA GLY A 93 -14.97 11.83 9.55
C GLY A 93 -13.83 10.82 9.70
N THR A 94 -14.05 9.56 9.33
CA THR A 94 -13.01 8.51 9.38
C THR A 94 -11.82 8.85 8.48
N LEU A 95 -12.07 9.30 7.24
CA LEU A 95 -11.00 9.72 6.32
C LEU A 95 -10.21 10.92 6.86
N THR A 96 -10.87 11.90 7.49
CA THR A 96 -10.17 13.03 8.12
C THR A 96 -9.33 12.62 9.32
N VAL A 97 -9.80 11.65 10.13
CA VAL A 97 -9.02 11.12 11.25
C VAL A 97 -7.77 10.40 10.74
N GLY A 98 -7.91 9.54 9.72
CA GLY A 98 -6.75 8.87 9.11
C GLY A 98 -5.79 9.84 8.43
N GLN A 99 -6.27 10.98 7.91
CA GLN A 99 -5.40 12.02 7.33
C GLN A 99 -4.56 12.74 8.40
N ILE A 100 -5.12 12.97 9.58
CA ILE A 100 -4.44 13.66 10.68
C ILE A 100 -3.52 12.70 11.43
N PHE A 101 -3.93 11.43 11.57
CA PHE A 101 -3.22 10.39 12.30
C PHE A 101 -3.02 9.16 11.39
N PRO A 102 -2.03 9.21 10.47
CA PRO A 102 -1.82 8.16 9.48
C PRO A 102 -1.33 6.82 10.07
N GLU A 103 -0.87 6.82 11.32
CA GLU A 103 -0.49 5.61 12.07
C GLU A 103 -1.70 4.77 12.53
N LEU A 104 -2.91 5.33 12.49
CA LEU A 104 -4.11 4.59 12.89
C LEU A 104 -4.51 3.57 11.81
N PRO A 105 -5.06 2.40 12.19
CA PRO A 105 -5.52 1.38 11.25
C PRO A 105 -6.89 1.76 10.66
N CYS A 106 -7.03 2.99 10.15
CA CYS A 106 -8.22 3.48 9.48
C CYS A 106 -7.84 4.15 8.15
N PRO A 107 -8.72 4.05 7.13
CA PRO A 107 -8.42 4.63 5.82
C PRO A 107 -8.34 6.15 5.88
N SER A 108 -7.46 6.72 5.05
CA SER A 108 -7.31 8.16 4.81
C SER A 108 -7.60 8.48 3.33
N TYR A 109 -7.67 9.76 2.98
CA TYR A 109 -7.78 10.13 1.56
C TYR A 109 -6.56 9.67 0.77
N ASP A 110 -5.38 9.80 1.37
CA ASP A 110 -4.13 9.37 0.79
C ASP A 110 -4.08 7.84 0.64
N SER A 111 -4.50 7.07 1.65
CA SER A 111 -4.45 5.60 1.55
C SER A 111 -5.35 5.07 0.42
N LEU A 112 -6.54 5.66 0.24
CA LEU A 112 -7.43 5.33 -0.88
C LEU A 112 -6.82 5.72 -2.24
N MET A 113 -6.22 6.91 -2.30
CA MET A 113 -5.59 7.43 -3.51
C MET A 113 -4.37 6.59 -3.92
N TYR A 114 -3.46 6.29 -2.99
CA TYR A 114 -2.27 5.49 -3.27
C TYR A 114 -2.63 4.03 -3.56
N GLY A 115 -3.66 3.47 -2.91
CA GLY A 115 -4.22 2.17 -3.31
C GLY A 115 -4.72 2.18 -4.76
N TYR A 116 -5.44 3.23 -5.18
CA TYR A 116 -5.87 3.36 -6.57
C TYR A 116 -4.69 3.51 -7.55
N GLU A 117 -3.70 4.34 -7.22
CA GLU A 117 -2.55 4.58 -8.10
C GLU A 117 -1.67 3.34 -8.20
N ALA A 118 -1.43 2.62 -7.10
CA ALA A 118 -0.70 1.35 -7.10
C ALA A 118 -1.41 0.29 -7.96
N LYS A 119 -2.74 0.18 -7.82
CA LYS A 119 -3.54 -0.73 -8.66
C LYS A 119 -3.43 -0.37 -10.14
N LYS A 120 -3.43 0.92 -10.47
CA LYS A 120 -3.23 1.41 -11.83
C LYS A 120 -1.83 1.05 -12.34
N VAL A 121 -0.77 1.33 -11.57
CA VAL A 121 0.62 0.99 -11.93
C VAL A 121 0.77 -0.52 -12.16
N ALA A 122 0.27 -1.35 -11.25
CA ALA A 122 0.30 -2.81 -11.40
C ALA A 122 -0.50 -3.29 -12.63
N GLY A 123 -1.63 -2.66 -12.95
CA GLY A 123 -2.37 -2.90 -14.19
C GLY A 123 -1.56 -2.55 -15.43
N GLN A 124 -0.93 -1.37 -15.44
CA GLN A 124 -0.04 -0.93 -16.53
C GLN A 124 1.14 -1.89 -16.72
N PHE A 125 1.72 -2.36 -15.61
CA PHE A 125 2.78 -3.35 -15.62
C PHE A 125 2.31 -4.68 -16.24
N ALA A 126 1.16 -5.19 -15.79
CA ALA A 126 0.56 -6.41 -16.32
C ALA A 126 0.18 -6.29 -17.81
N ASP A 127 -0.26 -5.12 -18.26
CA ASP A 127 -0.67 -4.83 -19.63
C ASP A 127 0.52 -4.55 -20.57
N GLY A 128 1.75 -4.48 -20.04
CA GLY A 128 2.96 -4.23 -20.83
C GLY A 128 3.22 -2.76 -21.13
N GLU A 129 2.57 -1.83 -20.43
CA GLU A 129 2.84 -0.39 -20.51
C GLU A 129 4.11 0.00 -19.72
N ILE A 130 5.19 -0.76 -19.90
CA ILE A 130 6.43 -0.66 -19.11
C ILE A 130 7.04 0.74 -19.14
N GLU A 131 7.00 1.43 -20.27
CA GLU A 131 7.51 2.80 -20.41
C GLU A 131 6.82 3.77 -19.43
N LYS A 132 5.49 3.62 -19.24
CA LYS A 132 4.73 4.45 -18.29
C LYS A 132 5.05 4.08 -16.85
N VAL A 133 5.31 2.79 -16.59
CA VAL A 133 5.72 2.33 -15.26
C VAL A 133 7.07 2.93 -14.89
N LEU A 134 8.08 2.75 -15.74
CA LEU A 134 9.41 3.31 -15.51
C LEU A 134 9.40 4.84 -15.43
N GLY A 135 8.59 5.51 -16.26
CA GLY A 135 8.43 6.97 -16.20
C GLY A 135 7.86 7.49 -14.87
N GLY A 136 7.10 6.67 -14.14
CA GLY A 136 6.60 6.99 -12.81
C GLY A 136 7.58 6.66 -11.67
N MET A 137 8.63 5.87 -11.95
CA MET A 137 9.64 5.46 -10.97
C MET A 137 10.62 6.59 -10.64
N ASN A 138 10.14 7.71 -10.10
CA ASN A 138 10.86 8.92 -9.62
C ASN A 138 12.30 9.13 -10.13
N VAL A 139 12.49 9.12 -11.45
CA VAL A 139 13.73 9.61 -12.05
C VAL A 139 13.46 11.01 -12.56
N GLN A 140 13.60 12.00 -11.68
CA GLN A 140 13.73 13.39 -12.11
C GLN A 140 15.11 13.57 -12.75
N MET A 141 15.23 13.13 -14.00
CA MET A 141 16.40 13.36 -14.82
C MET A 141 16.47 14.84 -15.17
N THR A 142 17.57 15.51 -14.83
CA THR A 142 17.87 16.79 -15.47
C THR A 142 17.99 16.58 -16.99
N SER A 143 17.80 17.63 -17.80
CA SER A 143 17.89 17.52 -19.27
C SER A 143 19.24 16.98 -19.76
N GLN A 144 20.30 17.15 -18.97
CA GLN A 144 21.63 16.62 -19.27
C GLN A 144 21.73 15.12 -18.94
N GLN A 145 21.29 14.71 -17.74
CA GLN A 145 21.27 13.30 -17.34
C GLN A 145 20.35 12.46 -18.26
N TYR A 146 19.22 13.04 -18.71
CA TYR A 146 18.29 12.37 -19.62
C TYR A 146 18.96 11.96 -20.94
N VAL A 147 19.84 12.80 -21.49
CA VAL A 147 20.58 12.47 -22.71
C VAL A 147 21.54 11.30 -22.48
N ASP A 148 22.20 11.27 -21.33
CA ASP A 148 23.21 10.27 -21.00
C ASP A 148 22.61 8.90 -20.61
N GLN A 149 21.36 8.86 -20.12
CA GLN A 149 20.69 7.61 -19.73
C GLN A 149 19.55 7.16 -20.64
N LYS A 150 19.31 7.86 -21.76
CA LYS A 150 18.29 7.46 -22.73
C LYS A 150 18.48 6.02 -23.20
N ALA A 151 19.72 5.62 -23.52
CA ALA A 151 20.02 4.27 -23.98
C ALA A 151 19.74 3.21 -22.89
N LEU A 152 20.05 3.52 -21.62
CA LEU A 152 19.69 2.67 -20.48
C LEU A 152 18.17 2.48 -20.41
N PHE A 153 17.42 3.58 -20.47
CA PHE A 153 15.97 3.54 -20.38
C PHE A 153 15.35 2.69 -21.49
N GLU A 154 15.79 2.88 -22.74
CA GLU A 154 15.31 2.10 -23.89
C GLU A 154 15.63 0.61 -23.74
N ASP A 155 16.85 0.27 -23.32
CA ASP A 155 17.28 -1.12 -23.11
C ASP A 155 16.50 -1.80 -21.98
N VAL A 156 16.38 -1.16 -20.81
CA VAL A 156 15.64 -1.72 -19.68
C VAL A 156 14.15 -1.88 -20.04
N THR A 157 13.55 -0.87 -20.69
CA THR A 157 12.17 -0.95 -21.17
C THR A 157 11.97 -2.17 -22.08
N ALA A 158 12.89 -2.40 -23.02
CA ALA A 158 12.81 -3.54 -23.93
C ALA A 158 12.95 -4.88 -23.18
N GLN A 159 13.87 -4.99 -22.21
CA GLN A 159 14.06 -6.21 -21.42
C GLN A 159 12.85 -6.52 -20.54
N LEU A 160 12.34 -5.52 -19.81
CA LEU A 160 11.16 -5.66 -18.97
C LEU A 160 9.92 -5.98 -19.80
N THR A 161 9.77 -5.41 -21.00
CA THR A 161 8.67 -5.76 -21.91
C THR A 161 8.75 -7.23 -22.34
N GLN A 162 9.95 -7.74 -22.64
CA GLN A 162 10.13 -9.16 -22.97
C GLN A 162 9.78 -10.07 -21.79
N LEU A 163 10.22 -9.73 -20.57
CA LEU A 163 9.93 -10.50 -19.36
C LEU A 163 8.44 -10.45 -19.01
N GLN A 164 7.81 -9.28 -19.09
CA GLN A 164 6.38 -9.09 -18.94
C GLN A 164 5.61 -10.00 -19.90
N GLN A 165 5.99 -10.05 -21.18
CA GLN A 165 5.35 -10.96 -22.14
C GLN A 165 5.52 -12.43 -21.74
N LYS A 166 6.70 -12.85 -21.29
CA LYS A 166 6.91 -14.23 -20.82
C LYS A 166 6.00 -14.58 -19.64
N ILE A 167 5.78 -13.64 -18.73
CA ILE A 167 5.02 -13.84 -17.50
C ILE A 167 3.51 -13.82 -17.77
N PHE A 168 3.01 -12.81 -18.49
CA PHE A 168 1.59 -12.49 -18.57
C PHE A 168 0.91 -12.83 -19.91
N ALA A 169 1.66 -13.14 -20.99
CA ALA A 169 1.05 -13.30 -22.31
C ALA A 169 -0.01 -14.42 -22.35
N GLY A 170 -1.20 -14.08 -22.87
CA GLY A 170 -2.31 -15.01 -23.02
C GLY A 170 -3.01 -15.40 -21.72
N LYS A 171 -2.57 -14.86 -20.58
CA LYS A 171 -3.19 -15.10 -19.27
C LYS A 171 -4.12 -13.93 -18.92
N LYS A 172 -5.23 -14.24 -18.25
CA LYS A 172 -6.12 -13.21 -17.70
C LYS A 172 -5.52 -12.68 -16.40
N THR A 173 -5.39 -11.37 -16.29
CA THR A 173 -4.85 -10.70 -15.12
C THR A 173 -5.96 -10.09 -14.25
N LEU A 174 -5.77 -10.14 -12.94
CA LEU A 174 -6.60 -9.44 -11.96
C LEU A 174 -5.66 -8.76 -10.95
N VAL A 175 -5.95 -7.50 -10.62
CA VAL A 175 -5.13 -6.71 -9.69
C VAL A 175 -5.93 -6.41 -8.42
N THR A 176 -5.39 -6.81 -7.28
CA THR A 176 -5.94 -6.54 -5.93
C THR A 176 -4.95 -5.73 -5.11
N VAL A 177 -5.46 -4.73 -4.39
CA VAL A 177 -4.66 -3.98 -3.42
C VAL A 177 -4.83 -4.69 -2.09
N ASP A 178 -3.71 -5.11 -1.50
CA ASP A 178 -3.72 -5.95 -0.31
C ASP A 178 -3.57 -5.08 0.94
N GLU A 179 -2.59 -4.17 0.93
CA GLU A 179 -2.26 -3.34 2.07
C GLU A 179 -1.76 -1.96 1.62
N VAL A 180 -2.11 -0.92 2.40
CA VAL A 180 -1.60 0.44 2.23
C VAL A 180 -1.14 0.93 3.59
N CYS A 181 0.18 1.07 3.76
CA CYS A 181 0.81 1.51 5.01
C CYS A 181 1.45 2.86 4.82
N TYR A 182 1.25 3.76 5.78
CA TYR A 182 2.05 4.96 5.86
C TYR A 182 3.38 4.64 6.55
N GLU A 183 4.49 4.87 5.85
CA GLU A 183 5.82 4.92 6.45
C GLU A 183 6.09 6.38 6.80
N GLY A 184 6.11 6.69 8.10
CA GLY A 184 6.59 7.96 8.61
C GLY A 184 8.09 7.93 8.84
N ALA A 185 8.76 9.07 8.75
CA ALA A 185 10.17 9.16 9.09
C ALA A 185 10.37 8.80 10.57
N GLU A 186 11.14 7.74 10.85
CA GLU A 186 11.73 7.59 12.17
C GLU A 186 12.61 8.82 12.43
N ASN A 187 12.47 9.45 13.60
CA ASN A 187 13.38 10.50 14.05
C ASN A 187 14.76 9.87 14.34
N THR A 188 15.46 9.42 13.31
CA THR A 188 16.86 9.07 13.38
C THR A 188 17.66 10.37 13.39
N SER A 189 18.51 10.55 14.40
CA SER A 189 19.43 11.68 14.56
C SER A 189 20.51 11.78 13.47
N GLU A 190 20.33 11.10 12.34
CA GLU A 190 21.26 11.07 11.21
C GLU A 190 20.84 12.11 10.15
N PRO A 191 21.71 13.07 9.81
CA PRO A 191 21.39 14.18 8.90
C PRO A 191 21.09 13.78 7.44
N GLU A 192 21.25 12.51 7.07
CA GLU A 192 21.20 12.05 5.67
C GLU A 192 20.15 10.96 5.39
N ALA A 193 19.37 10.56 6.41
CA ALA A 193 18.15 9.80 6.18
C ALA A 193 17.13 10.74 5.54
N TYR A 194 17.03 10.73 4.21
CA TYR A 194 15.94 11.36 3.46
C TYR A 194 14.63 11.14 4.21
N GLU A 195 13.96 12.22 4.59
CA GLU A 195 12.68 12.22 5.30
C GLU A 195 11.68 11.29 4.59
N LYS A 196 11.65 10.01 4.96
CA LYS A 196 10.78 9.00 4.33
C LYS A 196 9.39 9.13 4.93
N ASN A 197 8.67 10.16 4.53
CA ASN A 197 7.22 10.19 4.61
C ASN A 197 6.68 9.66 3.28
N GLY A 198 6.16 8.44 3.27
CA GLY A 198 5.66 7.79 2.06
C GLY A 198 4.55 6.78 2.34
N TYR A 199 3.96 6.24 1.29
CA TYR A 199 2.99 5.16 1.40
C TYR A 199 3.53 3.91 0.73
N ASP A 200 3.72 2.86 1.51
CA ASP A 200 3.90 1.51 1.00
C ASP A 200 2.55 0.96 0.56
N VAL A 201 2.49 0.43 -0.64
CA VAL A 201 1.32 -0.23 -1.17
C VAL A 201 1.71 -1.58 -1.71
N ARG A 202 1.13 -2.62 -1.13
CA ARG A 202 1.26 -4.00 -1.58
C ARG A 202 0.10 -4.36 -2.49
N VAL A 203 0.42 -4.85 -3.68
CA VAL A 203 -0.54 -5.20 -4.72
C VAL A 203 -0.25 -6.60 -5.24
N THR A 204 -1.27 -7.44 -5.32
CA THR A 204 -1.18 -8.76 -5.95
C THR A 204 -1.75 -8.71 -7.37
N ILE A 205 -0.97 -9.20 -8.33
CA ILE A 205 -1.40 -9.51 -9.69
C ILE A 205 -1.61 -11.01 -9.80
N THR A 206 -2.88 -11.44 -9.87
CA THR A 206 -3.23 -12.83 -10.17
C THR A 206 -3.17 -13.05 -11.68
N CYS A 207 -2.46 -14.08 -12.13
CA CYS A 207 -2.24 -14.39 -13.53
C CYS A 207 -2.44 -15.89 -13.80
N GLY A 208 -3.69 -16.31 -14.07
CA GLY A 208 -4.02 -17.73 -14.12
C GLY A 208 -4.04 -18.36 -12.72
N GLU A 209 -3.13 -19.31 -12.46
CA GLU A 209 -2.94 -19.95 -11.14
C GLU A 209 -1.75 -19.35 -10.36
N GLU A 210 -1.00 -18.43 -10.98
CA GLU A 210 0.16 -17.78 -10.38
C GLU A 210 -0.24 -16.43 -9.77
N GLU A 211 0.44 -16.06 -8.69
CA GLU A 211 0.32 -14.75 -8.05
C GLU A 211 1.68 -14.06 -8.05
N ILE A 212 1.68 -12.77 -8.42
CA ILE A 212 2.86 -11.93 -8.40
C ILE A 212 2.56 -10.75 -7.47
N LEU A 213 3.38 -10.61 -6.44
CA LEU A 213 3.30 -9.52 -5.49
C LEU A 213 4.17 -8.35 -5.96
N LEU A 214 3.65 -7.14 -5.87
CA LEU A 214 4.39 -5.89 -6.11
C LEU A 214 4.31 -5.01 -4.86
N GLU A 215 5.46 -4.54 -4.40
CA GLU A 215 5.56 -3.57 -3.31
C GLU A 215 5.99 -2.22 -3.86
N LEU A 216 5.12 -1.22 -3.74
CA LEU A 216 5.34 0.13 -4.26
C LEU A 216 5.46 1.14 -3.13
N LEU A 217 6.55 1.91 -3.12
CA LEU A 217 6.69 3.05 -2.23
C LEU A 217 6.40 4.34 -2.98
N PHE A 218 5.36 5.06 -2.58
CA PHE A 218 5.02 6.38 -3.10
C PHE A 218 5.61 7.49 -2.24
N TYR A 219 6.44 8.35 -2.85
CA TYR A 219 6.99 9.56 -2.20
C TYR A 219 6.05 10.76 -2.36
N ASN A 220 5.31 10.79 -3.46
CA ASN A 220 4.28 11.78 -3.76
C ASN A 220 3.29 11.19 -4.77
N ARG A 221 2.27 11.99 -5.15
CA ARG A 221 1.19 11.56 -6.05
C ARG A 221 1.64 11.03 -7.42
N SER A 222 2.80 11.46 -7.91
CA SER A 222 3.25 11.19 -9.27
C SER A 222 4.54 10.37 -9.34
N SER A 223 5.14 10.06 -8.19
CA SER A 223 6.48 9.50 -8.13
C SER A 223 6.53 8.37 -7.11
N TYR A 224 6.89 7.18 -7.58
CA TYR A 224 6.99 5.97 -6.77
C TYR A 224 8.29 5.22 -7.07
N VAL A 225 8.53 4.12 -6.37
CA VAL A 225 9.49 3.08 -6.74
C VAL A 225 8.84 1.73 -6.52
N ILE A 226 9.14 0.77 -7.37
CA ILE A 226 8.83 -0.64 -7.11
C ILE A 226 9.99 -1.17 -6.28
N ARG A 227 9.74 -1.46 -4.99
CA ARG A 227 10.77 -1.92 -4.05
C ARG A 227 11.07 -3.40 -4.20
N ASN A 228 10.05 -4.17 -4.54
CA ASN A 228 10.13 -5.62 -4.59
C ASN A 228 9.07 -6.17 -5.54
N ILE A 229 9.39 -7.29 -6.18
CA ILE A 229 8.46 -8.15 -6.91
C ILE A 229 8.70 -9.58 -6.46
N GLU A 230 7.65 -10.23 -5.94
CA GLU A 230 7.71 -11.62 -5.50
C GLU A 230 6.83 -12.48 -6.39
N GLY A 231 7.31 -13.68 -6.71
CA GLY A 231 6.59 -14.63 -7.55
C GLY A 231 7.50 -15.76 -7.99
N ASP A 232 6.91 -16.81 -8.53
CA ASP A 232 7.64 -18.00 -8.93
C ASP A 232 8.27 -17.85 -10.33
N GLY A 233 9.50 -18.35 -10.46
CA GLY A 233 10.17 -18.54 -11.75
C GLY A 233 11.27 -17.52 -12.08
N GLU A 234 12.16 -17.94 -12.97
CA GLU A 234 13.36 -17.19 -13.36
C GLU A 234 13.03 -15.82 -13.98
N ALA A 235 11.90 -15.69 -14.70
CA ALA A 235 11.51 -14.44 -15.33
C ALA A 235 11.14 -13.34 -14.31
N VAL A 236 10.56 -13.69 -13.16
CA VAL A 236 10.21 -12.74 -12.10
C VAL A 236 11.49 -12.28 -11.38
N ALA A 237 12.43 -13.19 -11.12
CA ALA A 237 13.73 -12.85 -10.54
C ALA A 237 14.57 -11.94 -11.46
N GLU A 238 14.59 -12.23 -12.78
CA GLU A 238 15.23 -11.33 -13.76
C GLU A 238 14.56 -9.96 -13.79
N MET A 239 13.23 -9.91 -13.68
CA MET A 239 12.46 -8.67 -13.69
C MET A 239 12.78 -7.79 -12.48
N GLN A 240 12.89 -8.36 -11.28
CA GLN A 240 13.36 -7.65 -10.08
C GLN A 240 14.73 -7.01 -10.32
N ALA A 241 15.68 -7.79 -10.85
CA ALA A 241 17.04 -7.32 -11.08
C ALA A 241 17.11 -6.12 -12.05
N TYR A 242 16.29 -6.12 -13.11
CA TYR A 242 16.19 -4.98 -14.03
C TYR A 242 15.54 -3.75 -13.39
N LEU A 243 14.51 -3.92 -12.57
CA LEU A 243 13.85 -2.83 -11.85
C LEU A 243 14.80 -2.18 -10.84
N ASP A 244 15.51 -2.99 -10.06
CA ASP A 244 16.54 -2.53 -9.12
C ASP A 244 17.67 -1.80 -9.84
N PHE A 245 18.16 -2.37 -10.94
CA PHE A 245 19.22 -1.75 -11.73
C PHE A 245 18.79 -0.39 -12.27
N TYR A 246 17.58 -0.29 -12.83
CA TYR A 246 17.06 0.97 -13.32
C TYR A 246 16.89 2.00 -12.20
N TYR A 247 16.29 1.61 -11.08
CA TYR A 247 16.13 2.50 -9.94
C TYR A 247 17.47 3.06 -9.44
N ASN A 248 18.49 2.21 -9.32
CA ASN A 248 19.80 2.61 -8.80
C ASN A 248 20.61 3.43 -9.82
N ALA A 249 20.73 2.95 -11.07
CA ALA A 249 21.51 3.62 -12.11
C ALA A 249 20.91 4.97 -12.51
N SER A 250 19.58 5.09 -12.44
CA SER A 250 18.90 6.32 -12.86
C SER A 250 19.14 7.52 -11.94
N ARG A 251 19.66 7.28 -10.74
CA ARG A 251 19.86 8.30 -9.70
C ARG A 251 21.27 8.89 -9.65
N SER A 252 22.18 8.49 -10.56
CA SER A 252 23.61 8.87 -10.68
C SER A 252 24.46 8.76 -9.39
N ASP A 253 24.05 9.37 -8.28
CA ASP A 253 24.77 9.48 -7.02
C ASP A 253 24.73 8.19 -6.16
N ASN A 254 24.05 7.14 -6.65
CA ASN A 254 23.75 5.92 -5.90
C ASN A 254 24.51 4.66 -6.37
N LEU A 255 25.25 4.69 -7.48
CA LEU A 255 26.01 3.51 -7.94
C LEU A 255 27.07 3.10 -6.91
N GLY A 256 27.79 4.11 -6.40
CA GLY A 256 28.69 3.98 -5.27
C GLY A 256 27.97 3.45 -4.04
N LYS A 257 26.82 4.01 -3.65
CA LYS A 257 26.06 3.59 -2.45
C LYS A 257 25.51 2.15 -2.55
N TYR A 258 25.11 1.67 -3.72
CA TYR A 258 24.58 0.32 -3.93
C TYR A 258 25.67 -0.76 -3.87
N LEU A 259 26.80 -0.53 -4.55
CA LEU A 259 27.95 -1.42 -4.50
C LEU A 259 28.66 -1.40 -3.14
N THR A 260 28.43 -0.35 -2.34
CA THR A 260 29.11 -0.19 -1.03
C THR A 260 28.20 -0.32 0.18
N ASN A 261 26.88 -0.48 0.02
CA ASN A 261 25.86 -0.57 1.07
C ASN A 261 26.27 0.20 2.34
N GLU A 262 26.37 1.53 2.24
CA GLU A 262 26.75 2.45 3.34
C GLU A 262 27.96 2.08 4.22
N ARG A 263 28.87 1.20 3.77
CA ARG A 263 29.94 0.70 4.64
C ARG A 263 31.34 0.88 4.09
N ILE A 264 31.54 0.89 2.77
CA ILE A 264 32.92 0.94 2.21
C ILE A 264 33.53 2.35 2.26
N SER A 265 32.71 3.40 2.36
CA SER A 265 33.22 4.78 2.43
C SER A 265 33.98 5.10 3.74
N GLU A 266 33.84 4.30 4.80
CA GLU A 266 34.52 4.54 6.09
C GLU A 266 34.93 3.24 6.84
N GLN A 267 35.43 2.21 6.15
CA GLN A 267 36.04 1.08 6.86
C GLN A 267 37.46 1.42 7.32
N ASN A 268 37.62 1.88 8.56
CA ASN A 268 38.92 2.02 9.22
C ASN A 268 39.16 0.88 10.23
N LYS A 269 40.43 0.68 10.62
CA LYS A 269 40.89 -0.37 11.54
C LYS A 269 40.08 -0.44 12.85
N ASP A 270 39.57 0.70 13.32
CA ASP A 270 38.82 0.82 14.57
C ASP A 270 37.38 0.27 14.47
N ASN A 271 36.72 0.39 13.31
CA ASN A 271 35.34 -0.05 13.07
C ASN A 271 35.21 -1.56 12.74
N LEU A 272 36.34 -2.23 12.46
CA LEU A 272 36.40 -3.66 12.14
C LEU A 272 36.26 -4.57 13.38
N SER A 273 36.41 -4.02 14.60
CA SER A 273 36.40 -4.79 15.85
C SER A 273 35.07 -4.78 16.60
N GLU A 274 34.20 -3.79 16.35
CA GLU A 274 32.92 -3.61 17.05
C GLU A 274 31.76 -4.40 16.41
N ASP A 275 31.83 -4.72 15.12
CA ASP A 275 30.76 -5.43 14.39
C ASP A 275 30.91 -6.96 14.49
N GLN A 276 30.90 -7.50 15.73
CA GLN A 276 30.76 -8.95 15.97
C GLN A 276 29.31 -9.43 15.96
N THR A 277 28.35 -8.51 15.92
CA THR A 277 26.92 -8.79 15.92
C THR A 277 26.31 -8.47 14.56
N GLU A 278 26.04 -9.54 13.82
CA GLU A 278 25.37 -9.60 12.51
C GLU A 278 26.31 -9.57 11.29
N LYS A 279 26.53 -10.77 10.75
CA LYS A 279 26.93 -11.06 9.37
C LYS A 279 25.97 -10.45 8.33
N LYS A 280 25.73 -9.14 8.32
CA LYS A 280 24.81 -8.51 7.37
C LYS A 280 25.54 -7.60 6.38
N ALA A 281 25.52 -8.10 5.15
CA ALA A 281 25.60 -7.41 3.87
C ALA A 281 26.93 -6.70 3.50
N VAL A 282 27.92 -7.52 3.14
CA VAL A 282 28.93 -7.14 2.15
C VAL A 282 28.30 -7.40 0.77
N MET A 283 28.08 -6.37 -0.05
CA MET A 283 27.43 -6.52 -1.36
C MET A 283 28.36 -7.19 -2.39
N PHE A 284 28.28 -8.52 -2.41
CA PHE A 284 28.51 -9.55 -3.43
C PHE A 284 29.17 -9.15 -4.75
N PHE A 285 30.28 -9.83 -5.09
CA PHE A 285 30.78 -9.98 -6.46
C PHE A 285 30.05 -11.13 -7.13
N VAL A 286 29.25 -10.80 -8.15
CA VAL A 286 28.79 -11.79 -9.13
C VAL A 286 29.89 -11.84 -10.19
N GLU A 287 30.33 -13.04 -10.61
CA GLU A 287 31.44 -13.19 -11.57
C GLU A 287 31.02 -12.90 -13.03
N ASP A 288 29.73 -12.71 -13.31
CA ASP A 288 29.21 -12.61 -14.68
C ASP A 288 27.85 -11.92 -14.75
N CYS A 289 27.80 -10.71 -15.33
CA CYS A 289 26.56 -9.97 -15.61
C CYS A 289 25.55 -10.73 -16.51
N LYS A 290 25.94 -11.86 -17.11
CA LYS A 290 25.09 -12.65 -18.01
C LYS A 290 24.46 -13.88 -17.35
N LYS A 291 24.84 -14.22 -16.11
CA LYS A 291 24.28 -15.38 -15.42
C LYS A 291 23.20 -14.93 -14.45
N SER A 292 22.00 -15.50 -14.62
CA SER A 292 20.93 -15.36 -13.64
C SER A 292 21.37 -15.97 -12.30
N PRO A 293 21.23 -15.27 -11.15
CA PRO A 293 21.59 -15.81 -9.84
C PRO A 293 20.65 -16.95 -9.37
N VAL A 294 19.73 -17.41 -10.22
CA VAL A 294 18.61 -18.30 -9.84
C VAL A 294 19.00 -19.77 -9.63
N LYS A 295 20.27 -20.16 -9.70
CA LYS A 295 20.67 -21.53 -9.33
C LYS A 295 21.32 -21.56 -7.98
N ASP A 296 20.59 -21.97 -6.95
CA ASP A 296 21.01 -22.71 -5.74
C ASP A 296 22.52 -22.66 -5.40
N THR A 297 23.08 -21.46 -5.35
CA THR A 297 24.52 -21.18 -5.15
C THR A 297 24.74 -20.38 -3.88
N ALA A 298 23.80 -20.43 -2.93
CA ALA A 298 24.03 -19.89 -1.59
C ALA A 298 25.36 -20.38 -0.99
N ALA A 299 25.79 -21.61 -1.31
CA ALA A 299 27.08 -22.18 -0.91
C ALA A 299 28.30 -21.68 -1.73
N GLU A 300 28.20 -21.55 -3.05
CA GLU A 300 29.33 -21.10 -3.89
C GLU A 300 29.53 -19.59 -3.82
N THR A 301 28.45 -18.81 -3.87
CA THR A 301 28.50 -17.37 -3.66
C THR A 301 29.01 -17.06 -2.25
N SER A 302 28.58 -17.79 -1.21
CA SER A 302 29.09 -17.57 0.17
C SER A 302 30.56 -17.95 0.33
N ALA A 303 31.04 -19.02 -0.32
CA ALA A 303 32.46 -19.38 -0.28
C ALA A 303 33.34 -18.32 -0.98
N TYR A 304 32.88 -17.78 -2.11
CA TYR A 304 33.55 -16.67 -2.78
C TYR A 304 33.55 -15.40 -1.92
N GLN A 305 32.40 -15.04 -1.31
CA GLN A 305 32.30 -13.91 -0.39
C GLN A 305 33.19 -14.06 0.83
N GLU A 306 33.26 -15.26 1.42
CA GLU A 306 34.12 -15.52 2.56
C GLU A 306 35.60 -15.40 2.17
N LYS A 307 35.96 -15.85 0.96
CA LYS A 307 37.32 -15.70 0.42
C LYS A 307 37.68 -14.23 0.18
N ILE A 308 36.83 -13.47 -0.51
CA ILE A 308 37.08 -12.04 -0.78
C ILE A 308 37.04 -11.24 0.52
N GLY A 309 36.04 -11.46 1.38
CA GLY A 309 35.92 -10.80 2.68
C GLY A 309 37.14 -11.04 3.56
N LYS A 310 37.68 -12.27 3.59
CA LYS A 310 38.92 -12.58 4.29
C LYS A 310 40.13 -11.88 3.67
N SER A 311 40.25 -11.90 2.34
CA SER A 311 41.36 -11.27 1.63
C SER A 311 41.35 -9.75 1.82
N LEU A 312 40.17 -9.14 1.83
CA LEU A 312 39.96 -7.73 2.11
C LEU A 312 40.30 -7.41 3.57
N TYR A 313 39.82 -8.21 4.53
CA TYR A 313 40.16 -8.05 5.94
C TYR A 313 41.68 -8.09 6.19
N ASP A 314 42.37 -9.06 5.59
CA ASP A 314 43.82 -9.22 5.72
C ASP A 314 44.55 -7.97 5.21
N VAL A 315 44.17 -7.46 4.04
CA VAL A 315 44.69 -6.18 3.50
C VAL A 315 44.39 -5.03 4.45
N LEU A 316 43.13 -4.83 4.85
CA LEU A 316 42.70 -3.70 5.69
C LEU A 316 43.40 -3.69 7.06
N SER A 317 43.66 -4.85 7.65
CA SER A 317 44.32 -4.98 8.96
C SER A 317 45.76 -4.43 9.00
N ARG A 318 46.43 -4.45 7.83
CA ARG A 318 47.81 -3.99 7.59
C ARG A 318 47.88 -2.56 7.03
N CYS A 319 46.74 -1.96 6.74
CA CYS A 319 46.67 -0.59 6.24
C CYS A 319 46.54 0.39 7.41
N ARG A 320 47.11 1.58 7.23
CA ARG A 320 46.85 2.72 8.10
C ARG A 320 45.48 3.34 7.78
N GLU A 321 45.22 3.55 6.51
CA GLU A 321 44.03 4.19 5.97
C GLU A 321 43.70 3.58 4.60
N ASN A 322 42.43 3.56 4.21
CA ASN A 322 42.01 3.14 2.87
C ASN A 322 40.75 3.90 2.44
N SER A 323 40.49 3.96 1.15
CA SER A 323 39.27 4.54 0.59
C SER A 323 38.95 3.90 -0.76
N PHE A 324 37.68 3.62 -1.02
CA PHE A 324 37.19 3.15 -2.31
C PHE A 324 36.31 4.21 -2.96
N CYS A 325 36.45 4.36 -4.28
CA CYS A 325 35.61 5.23 -5.09
C CYS A 325 35.25 4.49 -6.38
N LEU A 326 33.97 4.49 -6.75
CA LEU A 326 33.47 3.92 -7.98
C LEU A 326 33.03 5.06 -8.90
N THR A 327 33.41 5.02 -10.17
CA THR A 327 32.93 5.99 -11.14
C THR A 327 31.59 5.55 -11.73
N ASP A 328 30.74 6.53 -12.03
CA ASP A 328 29.43 6.31 -12.66
C ASP A 328 29.53 5.67 -14.04
N GLY A 329 30.71 5.71 -14.67
CA GLY A 329 30.98 5.07 -15.95
C GLY A 329 30.17 5.63 -17.11
N LYS A 330 30.21 4.96 -18.26
CA LYS A 330 29.30 5.22 -19.39
C LYS A 330 28.46 3.99 -19.66
N TYR A 331 27.17 4.18 -19.91
CA TYR A 331 26.31 3.06 -20.26
C TYR A 331 26.66 2.53 -21.66
N ASN A 332 26.92 1.22 -21.73
CA ASN A 332 27.27 0.49 -22.93
C ASN A 332 26.09 -0.40 -23.34
N SER A 333 25.33 0.03 -24.35
CA SER A 333 24.13 -0.68 -24.80
C SER A 333 24.41 -2.06 -25.40
N GLU A 334 25.60 -2.28 -25.98
CA GLU A 334 25.99 -3.61 -26.48
C GLU A 334 26.18 -4.60 -25.34
N LYS A 335 26.74 -4.13 -24.22
CA LYS A 335 26.97 -4.95 -23.02
C LYS A 335 25.78 -4.95 -22.06
N LYS A 336 24.85 -4.01 -22.23
CA LYS A 336 23.74 -3.72 -21.30
C LYS A 336 24.23 -3.49 -19.86
N ALA A 337 25.33 -2.75 -19.76
CA ALA A 337 26.05 -2.51 -18.52
C ALA A 337 26.80 -1.16 -18.59
N TYR A 338 27.15 -0.60 -17.45
CA TYR A 338 28.03 0.54 -17.32
C TYR A 338 29.50 0.09 -17.38
N ASP A 339 30.29 0.79 -18.19
CA ASP A 339 31.75 0.72 -18.18
C ASP A 339 32.28 1.60 -17.04
N SER A 340 32.48 1.01 -15.87
CA SER A 340 32.84 1.71 -14.64
C SER A 340 34.25 1.34 -14.15
N GLU A 341 34.79 2.20 -13.29
CA GLU A 341 36.14 2.04 -12.76
C GLU A 341 36.13 2.14 -11.23
N LEU A 342 36.80 1.18 -10.58
CA LEU A 342 36.99 1.14 -9.15
C LEU A 342 38.36 1.69 -8.84
N TYR A 343 38.39 2.76 -8.07
CA TYR A 343 39.58 3.39 -7.53
C TYR A 343 39.71 2.99 -6.06
N TRP A 344 40.66 2.12 -5.76
CA TRP A 344 41.00 1.75 -4.39
C TRP A 344 42.33 2.36 -4.00
N LYS A 345 42.28 3.33 -3.08
CA LYS A 345 43.47 3.98 -2.51
C LYS A 345 43.75 3.38 -1.14
N VAL A 346 44.99 2.97 -0.94
CA VAL A 346 45.49 2.37 0.29
C VAL A 346 46.72 3.12 0.78
N LEU A 347 46.79 3.37 2.09
CA LEU A 347 47.97 3.85 2.79
C LEU A 347 48.49 2.74 3.70
N ASP A 348 49.74 2.35 3.53
CA ASP A 348 50.39 1.36 4.41
C ASP A 348 50.69 1.96 5.80
N GLU A 349 51.20 1.15 6.73
CA GLU A 349 51.56 1.61 8.09
C GLU A 349 52.57 2.77 8.10
N ASN A 350 53.40 2.89 7.06
CA ASN A 350 54.38 3.96 6.90
C ASN A 350 53.79 5.22 6.23
N GLY A 351 52.49 5.21 5.90
CA GLY A 351 51.80 6.28 5.20
C GLY A 351 52.16 6.40 3.72
N LYS A 352 52.75 5.36 3.12
CA LYS A 352 53.00 5.30 1.67
C LYS A 352 51.74 4.91 0.95
N LYS A 353 51.53 5.49 -0.23
CA LYS A 353 50.28 5.34 -0.99
C LYS A 353 50.39 4.28 -2.10
N CYS A 354 49.35 3.46 -2.23
CA CYS A 354 49.08 2.64 -3.40
C CYS A 354 47.66 2.91 -3.91
N ILE A 355 47.48 2.96 -5.23
CA ILE A 355 46.18 3.11 -5.89
C ILE A 355 46.02 1.96 -6.87
N LEU A 356 44.96 1.16 -6.69
CA LEU A 356 44.48 0.20 -7.67
C LEU A 356 43.32 0.83 -8.45
N ILE A 357 43.40 0.75 -9.78
CA ILE A 357 42.31 1.09 -10.68
C ILE A 357 41.89 -0.21 -11.37
N GLN A 358 40.66 -0.66 -11.11
CA GLN A 358 40.10 -1.89 -11.67
C GLN A 358 38.89 -1.53 -12.52
N LYS A 359 38.92 -1.87 -13.82
CA LYS A 359 37.72 -1.71 -14.66
C LYS A 359 36.73 -2.83 -14.42
N PHE A 360 35.44 -2.51 -14.45
CA PHE A 360 34.38 -3.51 -14.36
C PHE A 360 33.16 -3.09 -15.21
N LEU A 361 32.39 -4.08 -15.61
CA LEU A 361 31.04 -3.89 -16.13
C LEU A 361 30.05 -3.97 -14.97
N TYR A 362 29.10 -3.05 -14.89
CA TYR A 362 28.00 -3.12 -13.91
C TYR A 362 26.64 -3.13 -14.62
N GLY A 363 25.86 -4.18 -14.40
CA GLY A 363 24.59 -4.43 -15.06
C GLY A 363 23.52 -4.97 -14.11
N PRO A 364 22.35 -5.35 -14.63
CA PRO A 364 21.22 -5.78 -13.82
C PRO A 364 21.49 -7.06 -13.02
N MET A 365 22.26 -8.00 -13.58
CA MET A 365 22.54 -9.28 -12.92
C MET A 365 23.84 -9.26 -12.12
N GLY A 366 24.35 -8.07 -11.79
CA GLY A 366 25.59 -7.89 -11.03
C GLY A 366 26.67 -7.19 -11.83
N TYR A 367 27.93 -7.57 -11.61
CA TYR A 367 29.07 -6.93 -12.26
C TYR A 367 30.07 -7.96 -12.79
N GLN A 368 31.11 -7.48 -13.46
CA GLN A 368 32.17 -8.32 -13.99
C GLN A 368 33.45 -7.51 -14.02
N ALA A 369 34.47 -7.92 -13.25
CA ALA A 369 35.80 -7.35 -13.36
C ALA A 369 36.41 -7.67 -14.73
N LEU A 370 37.04 -6.69 -15.36
CA LEU A 370 37.74 -6.85 -16.64
C LEU A 370 39.22 -7.13 -16.39
N ASP A 371 39.90 -7.78 -17.33
CA ASP A 371 41.36 -8.02 -17.29
C ASP A 371 42.21 -6.73 -17.46
N GLU A 372 41.60 -5.56 -17.22
CA GLU A 372 42.21 -4.24 -17.30
C GLU A 372 42.34 -3.67 -15.88
N LYS A 373 43.55 -3.78 -15.31
CA LYS A 373 43.89 -3.21 -14.02
C LYS A 373 45.20 -2.42 -14.07
N GLU A 374 45.22 -1.32 -13.35
CA GLU A 374 46.39 -0.46 -13.19
C GLU A 374 46.71 -0.32 -11.70
N ILE A 375 47.99 -0.42 -11.35
CA ILE A 375 48.46 -0.20 -9.98
C ILE A 375 49.55 0.86 -9.95
N GLN A 376 49.34 1.87 -9.10
CA GLN A 376 50.25 2.99 -8.90
C GLN A 376 50.70 3.00 -7.43
N ALA A 377 51.93 2.57 -7.16
CA ALA A 377 52.50 2.53 -5.80
C ALA A 377 53.65 3.55 -5.65
N GLU A 378 53.67 4.26 -4.52
CA GLU A 378 54.78 5.12 -4.15
C GLU A 378 56.05 4.31 -3.83
N THR A 379 57.22 4.90 -4.11
CA THR A 379 58.49 4.28 -3.75
C THR A 379 58.55 4.02 -2.24
N GLY A 380 58.75 2.75 -1.88
CA GLY A 380 58.82 2.28 -0.50
C GLY A 380 57.50 1.80 0.10
N PHE A 381 56.44 1.67 -0.70
CA PHE A 381 55.21 0.99 -0.30
C PHE A 381 55.44 -0.51 -0.02
N ASP A 382 54.72 -1.09 0.94
CA ASP A 382 54.79 -2.51 1.28
C ASP A 382 54.53 -3.41 0.05
N ALA A 383 55.55 -4.18 -0.35
CA ALA A 383 55.53 -5.02 -1.55
C ALA A 383 54.61 -6.25 -1.42
N GLU A 384 54.42 -6.77 -0.22
CA GLU A 384 53.51 -7.89 0.03
C GLU A 384 52.06 -7.41 0.01
N LEU A 385 51.80 -6.26 0.66
CA LEU A 385 50.50 -5.59 0.60
C LEU A 385 50.13 -5.21 -0.85
N GLN A 386 51.09 -4.71 -1.63
CA GLN A 386 50.87 -4.41 -3.06
C GLN A 386 50.46 -5.64 -3.86
N LYS A 387 51.09 -6.79 -3.58
CA LYS A 387 50.78 -8.05 -4.24
C LYS A 387 49.38 -8.55 -3.88
N GLU A 388 48.96 -8.41 -2.61
CA GLU A 388 47.61 -8.76 -2.17
C GLU A 388 46.56 -7.87 -2.84
N ILE A 389 46.77 -6.54 -2.84
CA ILE A 389 45.90 -5.57 -3.54
C ILE A 389 45.77 -5.92 -5.02
N THR A 390 46.87 -6.29 -5.68
CA THR A 390 46.85 -6.62 -7.12
C THR A 390 46.03 -7.88 -7.44
N ASN A 391 45.89 -8.81 -6.48
CA ASN A 391 45.29 -10.13 -6.71
C ASN A 391 43.89 -10.28 -6.11
N ILE A 392 43.29 -9.20 -5.58
CA ILE A 392 42.00 -9.28 -4.90
C ILE A 392 40.81 -9.43 -5.85
N PHE A 393 40.93 -8.92 -7.09
CA PHE A 393 39.89 -8.97 -8.14
C PHE A 393 40.31 -9.82 -9.33
#